data_AF-A0A382QKG3-F1
#
_entry.id   AF-A0A382QKG3-F1
#
_cell.length_a   1.000
_cell.length_b   1.000
_cell.length_c   1.000
_cell.angle_alpha   90.00
_cell.angle_beta   90.00
_cell.angle_gamma   90.00
#
_symmetry.space_group_name_H-M   'P 1'
#
loop_
_entity.id
_entity.type
_entity.pdbx_description
1 polymer ?
#
loop_
_entity_poly.entity_id
_entity_poly.type
_entity_poly.pdbx_seq_one_letter_code
_entity_poly.pdbx_strand_id
1 'polypeptide(L)'
;MSDANGVPRGKTIDSSSFDENDLPRMAEAVLFQCINGDYTASAMASFNPKDADLIMQPDWSTYRRTPWKEGEVGQVICRALSKEGDPLPYDARNVLNRVIKRYQDKGLEPIVAPEMEFYLLDPPKRGDISLTPGSGF
;
A
#
# COMPACT_ATOMS: atom_id res chain seq x y z
N MET A 1 0.05 -3.27 -0.26
CA MET A 1 0.75 -2.51 0.80
C MET A 1 0.63 -1.02 0.48
N SER A 2 0.94 -0.11 1.41
CA SER A 2 0.94 1.34 1.15
C SER A 2 2.36 1.88 1.26
N ASP A 3 2.73 2.82 0.39
CA ASP A 3 3.99 3.55 0.52
C ASP A 3 3.94 4.62 1.62
N ALA A 4 5.05 5.33 1.82
CA ALA A 4 5.16 6.40 2.82
C ALA A 4 4.20 7.58 2.59
N ASN A 5 3.68 7.74 1.37
CA ASN A 5 2.71 8.78 1.00
C ASN A 5 1.26 8.28 1.11
N GLY A 6 1.04 7.06 1.60
CA GLY A 6 -0.28 6.45 1.70
C GLY A 6 -0.83 5.93 0.35
N VAL A 7 -0.01 5.90 -0.70
CA VAL A 7 -0.44 5.41 -2.01
C VAL A 7 -0.39 3.87 -2.02
N PRO A 8 -1.46 3.18 -2.44
CA PRO A 8 -1.43 1.74 -2.59
C PRO A 8 -0.39 1.28 -3.62
N ARG A 9 0.46 0.33 -3.22
CA ARG A 9 1.43 -0.38 -4.05
C ARG A 9 1.14 -1.87 -4.01
N GLY A 10 1.23 -2.53 -5.16
CA GLY A 10 0.91 -3.94 -5.28
C GLY A 10 1.28 -4.52 -6.64
N LYS A 11 1.20 -5.84 -6.74
CA LYS A 11 1.43 -6.60 -7.96
C LYS A 11 0.17 -7.40 -8.26
N THR A 12 -0.26 -7.38 -9.52
CA THR A 12 -1.31 -8.28 -10.00
C THR A 12 -0.67 -9.61 -10.33
N ILE A 13 -1.23 -10.69 -9.81
CA ILE A 13 -0.78 -12.06 -10.04
C ILE A 13 -1.97 -12.91 -10.47
N ASP A 14 -1.73 -13.88 -11.33
CA ASP A 14 -2.73 -14.89 -11.63
C ASP A 14 -2.88 -15.84 -10.44
N SER A 15 -4.11 -16.15 -10.04
CA SER A 15 -4.38 -17.02 -8.89
C SER A 15 -3.78 -18.42 -9.03
N SER A 16 -3.72 -18.95 -10.26
CA SER A 16 -3.13 -20.26 -10.55
C SER A 16 -1.61 -20.27 -10.43
N SER A 17 -0.98 -19.10 -10.46
CA SER A 17 0.47 -18.93 -10.36
C SER A 17 0.92 -18.52 -8.95
N PHE A 18 -0.01 -18.35 -8.00
CA PHE A 18 0.34 -18.01 -6.63
C PHE A 18 0.82 -19.23 -5.86
N ASP A 19 1.99 -19.13 -5.24
CA ASP A 19 2.59 -20.14 -4.38
C ASP A 19 2.91 -19.52 -3.02
N GLU A 20 2.47 -20.15 -1.94
CA GLU A 20 2.77 -19.72 -0.57
C GLU A 20 4.25 -19.93 -0.22
N ASN A 21 4.96 -20.80 -0.94
CA ASN A 21 6.38 -21.07 -0.75
C ASN A 21 7.29 -20.13 -1.57
N ASP A 22 6.75 -19.44 -2.58
CA ASP A 22 7.46 -18.42 -3.36
C ASP A 22 6.63 -17.15 -3.45
N LEU A 23 6.65 -16.40 -2.35
CA LEU A 23 5.84 -15.21 -2.20
C LEU A 23 6.22 -14.11 -3.20
N PRO A 24 5.24 -13.28 -3.64
CA PRO A 24 5.51 -12.20 -4.57
C PRO A 24 6.55 -11.21 -4.03
N ARG A 25 7.38 -10.72 -4.95
CA ARG A 25 8.44 -9.74 -4.68
C ARG A 25 8.19 -8.43 -5.41
N MET A 26 8.73 -7.36 -4.85
CA MET A 26 8.67 -6.02 -5.40
C MET A 26 9.97 -5.27 -5.09
N ALA A 27 10.35 -4.32 -5.95
CA ALA A 27 11.47 -3.42 -5.67
C ALA A 27 11.19 -2.62 -4.39
N GLU A 28 12.19 -2.46 -3.52
CA GLU A 28 12.03 -1.76 -2.24
C GLU A 28 11.82 -0.26 -2.46
N ALA A 29 12.42 0.30 -3.52
CA ALA A 29 12.31 1.71 -3.86
C ALA A 29 10.87 2.22 -3.95
N VAL A 30 9.90 1.38 -4.37
CA VAL A 30 8.48 1.75 -4.52
C VAL A 30 7.85 2.30 -3.23
N LEU A 31 8.41 1.97 -2.06
CA LEU A 31 7.95 2.46 -0.76
C LEU A 31 8.34 3.91 -0.48
N PHE A 32 9.32 4.43 -1.21
CA PHE A 32 9.89 5.75 -1.03
C PHE A 32 9.62 6.70 -2.21
N GLN A 33 8.93 6.23 -3.24
CA GLN A 33 8.62 7.03 -4.41
C GLN A 33 7.70 8.20 -4.02
N CYS A 34 8.07 9.41 -4.44
CA CYS A 34 7.28 10.61 -4.25
C CYS A 34 6.01 10.57 -5.09
N ILE A 35 5.02 11.39 -4.72
CA ILE A 35 3.72 11.47 -5.42
C ILE A 35 3.88 11.82 -6.91
N ASN A 36 4.89 12.61 -7.25
CA ASN A 36 5.19 12.99 -8.63
C ASN A 36 5.98 11.92 -9.42
N GLY A 37 6.31 10.78 -8.79
CA GLY A 37 7.08 9.70 -9.39
C GLY A 37 8.60 9.77 -9.15
N ASP A 38 9.11 10.88 -8.62
CA ASP A 38 10.54 11.06 -8.34
C ASP A 38 10.98 10.45 -7.01
N TYR A 39 12.27 10.51 -6.72
CA TYR A 39 12.85 10.15 -5.43
C TYR A 39 13.58 11.36 -4.84
N THR A 40 13.47 11.55 -3.53
CA THR A 40 14.22 12.62 -2.86
C THR A 40 15.70 12.25 -2.77
N ALA A 41 16.57 13.26 -2.73
CA ALA A 41 18.00 13.05 -2.52
C ALA A 41 18.30 12.32 -1.20
N SER A 42 17.52 12.60 -0.15
CA SER A 42 17.66 11.93 1.15
C SER A 42 17.23 10.47 1.11
N ALA A 43 16.13 10.14 0.42
CA ALA A 43 15.71 8.76 0.20
C ALA A 43 16.78 8.01 -0.58
N MET A 44 17.32 8.61 -1.65
CA MET A 44 18.34 7.98 -2.48
C MET A 44 19.68 7.80 -1.77
N ALA A 45 20.06 8.72 -0.88
CA ALA A 45 21.26 8.59 -0.07
C ALA A 45 21.14 7.48 1.00
N SER A 46 19.93 7.22 1.48
CA SER A 46 19.66 6.19 2.51
C SER A 46 19.36 4.83 1.90
N PHE A 47 19.07 4.79 0.59
CA PHE A 47 18.69 3.59 -0.13
C PHE A 47 19.90 2.72 -0.45
N ASN A 48 19.74 1.40 -0.33
CA ASN A 48 20.75 0.48 -0.83
C ASN A 48 20.77 0.54 -2.36
N PRO A 49 21.88 0.94 -3.02
CA PRO A 49 21.94 1.05 -4.48
C PRO A 49 21.64 -0.25 -5.23
N LYS A 50 21.66 -1.40 -4.54
CA LYS A 50 21.31 -2.70 -5.11
C LYS A 50 19.79 -2.93 -5.24
N ASP A 51 18.95 -2.09 -4.65
CA ASP A 51 17.48 -2.22 -4.62
C ASP A 51 17.05 -3.68 -4.38
N ALA A 52 17.35 -4.17 -3.17
CA ALA A 52 17.01 -5.55 -2.86
C ALA A 52 15.49 -5.70 -2.83
N ASP A 53 14.96 -6.61 -3.65
CA ASP A 53 13.54 -6.94 -3.59
C ASP A 53 13.05 -7.24 -2.16
N LEU A 54 11.90 -6.66 -1.80
CA LEU A 54 11.14 -7.03 -0.62
C LEU A 54 10.20 -8.20 -0.89
N ILE A 55 9.84 -8.92 0.17
CA ILE A 55 8.84 -9.99 0.13
C ILE A 55 7.48 -9.42 0.52
N MET A 56 6.45 -9.73 -0.26
CA MET A 56 5.07 -9.35 0.00
C MET A 56 4.32 -10.49 0.68
N GLN A 57 4.29 -10.50 2.02
CA GLN A 57 3.55 -11.50 2.78
C GLN A 57 2.05 -11.16 2.80
N PRO A 58 1.17 -11.96 2.17
CA PRO A 58 -0.27 -11.71 2.19
C PRO A 58 -0.85 -11.87 3.59
N ASP A 59 -1.78 -10.98 3.96
CA ASP A 59 -2.66 -11.13 5.11
C ASP A 59 -4.05 -11.54 4.62
N TRP A 60 -4.30 -12.85 4.57
CA TRP A 60 -5.52 -13.41 4.00
C TRP A 60 -6.81 -12.96 4.71
N SER A 61 -6.74 -12.50 5.96
CA SER A 61 -7.90 -11.91 6.66
C SER A 61 -8.42 -10.64 5.98
N THR A 62 -7.57 -9.98 5.19
CA THR A 62 -7.89 -8.77 4.45
C THR A 62 -8.42 -9.02 3.04
N TYR A 63 -8.58 -10.28 2.62
CA TYR A 63 -9.07 -10.61 1.28
C TYR A 63 -10.42 -9.95 1.01
N ARG A 64 -10.56 -9.27 -0.13
CA ARG A 64 -11.82 -8.70 -0.63
C ARG A 64 -11.95 -8.94 -2.13
N ARG A 65 -13.15 -9.29 -2.60
CA ARG A 65 -13.46 -9.28 -4.04
C ARG A 65 -13.46 -7.84 -4.57
N THR A 66 -13.07 -7.65 -5.83
CA THR A 66 -13.04 -6.36 -6.52
C THR A 66 -14.21 -6.27 -7.50
N PRO A 67 -15.40 -5.79 -7.08
CA PRO A 67 -16.64 -5.96 -7.85
C PRO A 67 -16.69 -5.16 -9.16
N TRP A 68 -15.85 -4.13 -9.32
CA TRP A 68 -15.78 -3.32 -10.54
C TRP A 68 -14.77 -3.83 -11.58
N LYS A 69 -14.06 -4.94 -11.31
CA LYS A 69 -13.16 -5.59 -12.28
C LYS A 69 -13.89 -6.76 -12.93
N GLU A 70 -13.72 -6.91 -14.24
CA GLU A 70 -14.19 -8.09 -14.96
C GLU A 70 -13.44 -9.36 -14.49
N GLY A 71 -14.16 -10.47 -14.36
CA GLY A 71 -13.62 -11.75 -13.90
C GLY A 71 -13.56 -11.90 -12.36
N GLU A 72 -12.97 -12.99 -11.89
CA GLU A 72 -12.80 -13.27 -10.45
C GLU A 72 -11.54 -12.60 -9.90
N VAL A 73 -11.60 -11.28 -9.71
CA VAL A 73 -10.47 -10.50 -9.17
C VAL A 73 -10.66 -10.23 -7.67
N GLY A 74 -9.66 -10.62 -6.88
CA GLY A 74 -9.56 -10.32 -5.46
C GLY A 74 -8.36 -9.43 -5.13
N GLN A 75 -8.41 -8.76 -3.99
CA GLN A 75 -7.31 -7.98 -3.44
C GLN A 75 -6.99 -8.45 -2.02
N VAL A 76 -5.71 -8.48 -1.70
CA VAL A 76 -5.18 -8.83 -0.37
C VAL A 76 -4.14 -7.78 0.01
N ILE A 77 -4.20 -7.30 1.25
CA ILE A 77 -3.17 -6.40 1.77
C ILE A 77 -1.98 -7.25 2.21
N CYS A 78 -0.80 -6.92 1.70
CA CYS A 78 0.45 -7.56 2.10
C CYS A 78 1.20 -6.72 3.15
N ARG A 79 1.99 -7.40 3.98
CA ARG A 79 3.09 -6.81 4.76
C ARG A 79 4.37 -6.89 3.94
N ALA A 80 5.24 -5.90 4.10
CA ALA A 80 6.55 -5.92 3.49
C ALA A 80 7.59 -6.50 4.45
N LEU A 81 8.31 -7.53 4.00
CA LEU A 81 9.39 -8.18 4.73
C LEU A 81 10.72 -8.04 3.96
N SER A 82 11.83 -8.06 4.67
CA SER A 82 13.16 -8.19 4.08
C SER A 82 13.33 -9.59 3.47
N LYS A 83 14.45 -9.81 2.77
CA LYS A 83 14.80 -11.13 2.21
C LYS A 83 15.01 -12.20 3.28
N GLU A 84 15.37 -11.77 4.48
CA GLU A 84 15.56 -12.60 5.67
C GLU A 84 14.22 -12.89 6.39
N GLY A 85 13.11 -12.29 5.95
CA GLY A 85 11.78 -12.45 6.52
C GLY A 85 11.44 -11.45 7.63
N ASP A 86 12.34 -10.50 7.92
CA ASP A 86 12.11 -9.51 8.97
C ASP A 86 11.15 -8.40 8.50
N PRO A 87 10.22 -7.93 9.35
CA PRO A 87 9.33 -6.82 8.99
C PRO A 87 10.11 -5.54 8.65
N LEU A 88 9.89 -4.99 7.45
CA LEU A 88 10.53 -3.72 7.07
C LEU A 88 10.07 -2.59 7.99
N PRO A 89 11.00 -1.77 8.52
CA PRO A 89 10.68 -0.80 9.56
C PRO A 89 9.85 0.38 9.05
N TYR A 90 9.93 0.71 7.76
CA TYR A 90 9.27 1.85 7.12
C TYR A 90 7.97 1.48 6.37
N ASP A 91 7.59 0.20 6.31
CA ASP A 91 6.25 -0.17 5.83
C ASP A 91 5.19 0.33 6.81
N ALA A 92 4.22 1.09 6.31
CA ALA A 92 3.22 1.76 7.15
C ALA A 92 2.39 0.78 8.00
N ARG A 93 2.11 -0.43 7.47
CA ARG A 93 1.38 -1.47 8.23
C ARG A 93 2.26 -2.04 9.34
N ASN A 94 3.54 -2.28 9.11
CA ASN A 94 4.49 -2.67 10.14
C ASN A 94 4.65 -1.58 11.22
N VAL A 95 4.67 -0.30 10.83
CA VAL A 95 4.65 0.83 11.78
C VAL A 95 3.40 0.77 12.66
N LEU A 96 2.21 0.63 12.05
CA LEU A 96 0.95 0.52 12.79
C LEU A 96 0.95 -0.65 13.77
N ASN A 97 1.46 -1.81 13.36
CA ASN A 97 1.54 -2.98 14.24
C ASN A 97 2.41 -2.73 15.50
N ARG A 98 3.50 -1.94 15.37
CA ARG A 98 4.29 -1.53 16.55
C ARG A 98 3.51 -0.59 17.47
N VAL A 99 2.68 0.30 16.91
CA VAL A 99 1.81 1.18 17.70
C VAL A 99 0.74 0.38 18.42
N ILE A 100 0.06 -0.55 17.73
CA ILE A 100 -0.95 -1.45 18.31
C ILE A 100 -0.34 -2.25 19.47
N LYS A 101 0.86 -2.82 19.28
CA LYS A 101 1.55 -3.54 20.34
C LYS A 101 1.76 -2.68 21.60
N ARG A 102 2.11 -1.41 21.46
CA ARG A 102 2.28 -0.50 22.61
C ARG A 102 0.97 -0.24 23.37
N TYR A 103 -0.18 -0.29 22.70
CA TYR A 103 -1.48 -0.24 23.37
C TYR A 103 -1.76 -1.55 24.11
N GLN A 104 -1.51 -2.69 23.46
CA GLN A 104 -1.70 -4.02 24.05
C GLN A 104 -0.81 -4.25 25.28
N ASP A 105 0.43 -3.78 25.27
CA ASP A 105 1.35 -3.84 26.41
C ASP A 105 0.84 -3.04 27.63
N LYS A 106 -0.13 -2.14 27.43
CA LYS A 106 -0.85 -1.40 28.48
C LYS A 106 -2.22 -1.99 28.82
N GLY A 107 -2.60 -3.12 28.23
CA GLY A 107 -3.93 -3.71 28.36
C GLY A 107 -5.03 -2.90 27.67
N LEU A 108 -4.68 -2.11 26.64
CA LEU A 108 -5.63 -1.27 25.89
C LEU A 108 -5.87 -1.83 24.49
N GLU A 109 -7.10 -1.67 24.01
CA GLU A 109 -7.50 -1.98 22.63
C GLU A 109 -7.85 -0.68 21.89
N PRO A 110 -7.04 -0.23 20.91
CA PRO A 110 -7.32 0.99 20.18
C PRO A 110 -8.42 0.74 19.13
N ILE A 111 -9.53 1.47 19.24
CA ILE A 111 -10.64 1.45 18.27
C ILE A 111 -10.64 2.77 17.49
N VAL A 112 -10.67 2.69 16.16
CA VAL A 112 -10.71 3.86 15.27
C VAL A 112 -11.84 3.73 14.26
N ALA A 113 -12.52 4.84 13.98
CA ALA A 113 -13.54 4.97 12.95
C ALA A 113 -13.27 6.26 12.15
N PRO A 114 -12.41 6.21 11.11
CA PRO A 114 -12.12 7.38 10.31
C PRO A 114 -13.32 7.75 9.44
N GLU A 115 -13.64 9.04 9.38
CA GLU A 115 -14.61 9.62 8.44
C GLU A 115 -13.84 10.19 7.25
N MET A 116 -14.17 9.73 6.03
CA MET A 116 -13.56 10.22 4.80
C MET A 116 -14.56 11.09 4.05
N GLU A 117 -14.22 12.37 3.93
CA GLU A 117 -14.93 13.31 3.06
C GLU A 117 -14.25 13.35 1.68
N PHE A 118 -15.05 13.41 0.61
CA PHE A 118 -14.54 13.53 -0.74
C PHE A 118 -15.50 14.38 -1.61
N TYR A 119 -14.96 14.94 -2.69
CA TYR A 119 -15.74 15.68 -3.68
C TYR A 119 -16.01 14.79 -4.90
N LEU A 120 -17.24 14.84 -5.43
CA LEU A 120 -17.55 14.36 -6.76
C LEU A 120 -17.42 15.53 -7.73
N LEU A 121 -16.58 15.35 -8.75
CA LEU A 121 -16.28 16.37 -9.75
C LEU A 121 -16.64 15.81 -11.14
N ASP A 122 -17.03 16.69 -12.05
CA ASP A 122 -17.11 16.32 -13.46
C ASP A 122 -15.72 15.91 -13.98
N PRO A 123 -15.63 14.97 -14.94
CA PRO A 123 -14.35 14.52 -15.48
C PRO A 123 -13.54 15.72 -16.01
N PRO A 124 -12.36 16.01 -15.44
CA PRO A 124 -11.55 17.13 -15.90
C PRO A 124 -11.04 16.86 -17.31
N LYS A 125 -11.08 17.87 -18.17
CA LYS A 125 -10.46 17.83 -19.51
C LYS A 125 -9.01 18.26 -19.38
N ARG A 126 -8.18 17.71 -20.28
CA ARG A 126 -6.76 18.05 -20.33
C ARG A 126 -6.60 19.56 -20.61
N GLY A 127 -5.95 20.27 -19.70
CA GLY A 127 -5.75 21.72 -19.80
C GLY A 127 -6.72 22.55 -18.94
N ASP A 128 -7.67 21.91 -18.25
CA ASP A 128 -8.53 22.59 -17.29
C ASP A 128 -7.69 23.17 -16.14
N ILE A 129 -7.94 24.45 -15.85
CA ILE A 129 -7.32 25.18 -14.73
C ILE A 129 -8.28 25.30 -13.53
N SER A 130 -9.51 24.80 -13.66
CA SER A 130 -10.54 24.82 -12.62
C SER A 130 -11.32 23.51 -12.61
N LEU A 131 -11.72 23.06 -11.42
CA LEU A 131 -12.53 21.86 -11.23
C LEU A 131 -14.00 22.27 -11.10
N THR A 132 -14.90 21.51 -11.74
CA THR A 132 -16.34 21.74 -11.66
C THR A 132 -16.98 20.67 -10.77
N PRO A 133 -17.80 21.04 -9.77
CA PRO A 133 -18.55 20.07 -8.99
C PRO A 133 -19.42 19.19 -9.90
N GLY A 134 -19.47 17.89 -9.61
CA GLY A 134 -20.30 16.95 -10.37
C GLY A 134 -21.79 17.25 -10.16
N SER A 135 -22.60 17.11 -11.22
CA SER A 135 -24.05 17.37 -11.19
C SER A 135 -24.83 16.49 -10.22
N GLY A 136 -24.25 15.39 -9.72
CA GLY A 136 -24.91 14.44 -8.82
C GLY A 136 -26.02 13.61 -9.48
N PHE A 137 -26.24 13.80 -10.78
CA PHE A 137 -27.22 13.15 -11.66
C PHE A 137 -26.58 12.86 -13.01
#